data_AF-A0A1J9UJA4-F1
#
_entry.id   AF-A0A1J9UJA4-F1
#
_cell.length_a   1.000
_cell.length_b   1.000
_cell.length_c   1.000
_cell.angle_alpha   90.00
_cell.angle_beta   90.00
_cell.angle_gamma   90.00
#
_symmetry.space_group_name_H-M   'P 1'
#
loop_
_entity.id
_entity.type
_entity.pdbx_description
1 polymer ?
#
loop_
_entity_poly.entity_id
_entity_poly.type
_entity_poly.pdbx_seq_one_letter_code
_entity_poly.pdbx_strand_id
1 'polypeptide(L)'
;MKHTINFWSFIFSFICVALFFLYLEVWSPKMNETIMNTIYFHPLFVLLVLTLVTFFVGMIGFSKINNWKAMLRSIITVFLTFSLSVFLAIILFVGYGLS
;
A
#
# COMPACT_ATOMS: atom_id res chain seq x y z
N MET A 1 -3.08 4.67 -23.33
CA MET A 1 -3.41 3.81 -22.17
C MET A 1 -2.32 3.76 -21.10
N LYS A 2 -1.02 3.60 -21.43
CA LYS A 2 0.04 3.55 -20.39
C LYS A 2 0.21 4.83 -19.56
N HIS A 3 0.03 6.00 -20.18
CA HIS A 3 0.09 7.29 -19.49
C HIS A 3 -1.04 7.47 -18.45
N THR A 4 -2.24 6.95 -18.72
CA THR A 4 -3.37 6.98 -17.78
C THR A 4 -3.15 6.00 -16.64
N ILE A 5 -2.62 4.79 -16.90
CA ILE A 5 -2.28 3.81 -15.86
C ILE A 5 -1.31 4.41 -14.84
N ASN A 6 -0.22 5.03 -15.30
CA ASN A 6 0.79 5.62 -14.42
C ASN A 6 0.23 6.75 -13.52
N PHE A 7 -0.76 7.53 -14.02
CA PHE A 7 -1.44 8.54 -13.21
C PHE A 7 -2.36 7.93 -12.16
N TRP A 8 -3.11 6.88 -12.51
CA TRP A 8 -3.98 6.17 -11.56
C TRP A 8 -3.16 5.47 -10.47
N SER A 9 -2.07 4.78 -10.83
CA SER A 9 -1.16 4.15 -9.86
C SER A 9 -0.59 5.18 -8.88
N PHE A 10 -0.27 6.38 -9.38
CA PHE A 10 0.18 7.48 -8.54
C PHE A 10 -0.87 7.89 -7.52
N ILE A 11 -2.12 8.14 -7.93
CA ILE A 11 -3.21 8.46 -7.01
C ILE A 11 -3.42 7.32 -5.99
N PHE A 12 -3.48 6.07 -6.46
CA PHE A 12 -3.65 4.91 -5.57
C PHE A 12 -2.54 4.78 -4.54
N SER A 13 -1.29 5.15 -4.86
CA SER A 13 -0.20 5.12 -3.87
C SER A 13 -0.43 6.09 -2.71
N PHE A 14 -0.94 7.30 -2.97
CA PHE A 14 -1.30 8.23 -1.90
C PHE A 14 -2.49 7.75 -1.09
N ILE A 15 -3.47 7.10 -1.73
CA ILE A 15 -4.60 6.48 -1.03
C ILE A 15 -4.11 5.38 -0.09
N CYS A 16 -3.17 4.52 -0.52
CA CYS A 16 -2.60 3.48 0.35
C CYS A 16 -1.91 4.09 1.59
N VAL A 17 -1.15 5.15 1.40
CA VAL A 17 -0.49 5.88 2.50
C VAL A 17 -1.51 6.54 3.42
N ALA A 18 -2.55 7.19 2.88
CA ALA A 18 -3.60 7.82 3.67
C ALA A 18 -4.40 6.79 4.49
N LEU A 19 -4.75 5.65 3.88
CA LEU A 19 -5.40 4.54 4.56
C LEU A 19 -4.53 3.96 5.68
N PHE A 20 -3.21 3.91 5.49
CA PHE A 20 -2.28 3.50 6.54
C PHE A 20 -2.29 4.47 7.73
N PHE A 21 -2.24 5.78 7.49
CA PHE A 21 -2.33 6.77 8.56
C PHE A 21 -3.69 6.77 9.25
N LEU A 22 -4.79 6.63 8.50
CA LEU A 22 -6.13 6.46 9.08
C LEU A 22 -6.23 5.21 9.94
N TYR A 23 -5.60 4.11 9.52
CA TYR A 23 -5.48 2.92 10.36
C TYR A 23 -4.76 3.28 11.67
N LEU A 24 -3.62 3.98 11.65
CA LEU A 24 -2.92 4.35 12.89
C LEU A 24 -3.73 5.27 13.81
N GLU A 25 -4.51 6.20 13.23
CA GLU A 25 -5.27 7.19 14.00
C GLU A 25 -6.56 6.61 14.60
N VAL A 26 -7.26 5.76 13.86
CA VAL A 26 -8.55 5.19 14.27
C VAL A 26 -8.37 3.91 15.09
N TRP A 27 -7.26 3.19 14.93
CA TRP A 27 -7.10 1.86 15.51
C TRP A 27 -6.59 1.88 16.96
N SER A 28 -7.52 1.84 17.90
CA SER A 28 -7.23 1.65 19.32
C SER A 28 -6.94 0.17 19.66
N PRO A 29 -6.05 -0.16 20.62
CA PRO A 29 -5.77 -1.54 21.03
C PRO A 29 -7.02 -2.35 21.45
N LYS A 30 -8.06 -1.70 21.99
CA LYS A 30 -9.36 -2.33 22.31
C LYS A 30 -10.14 -2.82 21.09
N MET A 31 -9.96 -2.18 19.92
CA MET A 31 -10.59 -2.60 18.67
C MET A 31 -9.88 -3.83 18.08
N ASN A 32 -8.60 -4.02 18.40
CA ASN A 32 -7.80 -5.13 17.89
C ASN A 32 -8.30 -6.48 18.39
N GLU A 33 -8.59 -6.59 19.69
CA GLU A 33 -9.15 -7.81 20.29
C GLU A 33 -10.52 -8.14 19.71
N THR A 34 -11.41 -7.15 19.61
CA THR A 34 -12.77 -7.33 19.10
C THR A 34 -12.80 -7.75 17.63
N ILE A 35 -11.92 -7.19 16.79
CA ILE A 35 -11.86 -7.49 15.36
C ILE A 35 -11.10 -8.77 15.08
N MET A 36 -10.01 -9.10 15.79
CA MET A 36 -9.38 -10.43 15.68
C MET A 36 -10.35 -11.56 16.05
N ASN A 37 -11.25 -11.32 17.01
CA ASN A 37 -12.24 -12.32 17.42
C ASN A 37 -13.41 -12.46 16.44
N THR A 38 -13.64 -11.46 15.57
CA THR A 38 -14.78 -11.43 14.62
C THR A 38 -14.34 -11.72 13.17
N ILE A 39 -13.14 -11.28 12.79
CA ILE A 39 -12.58 -11.38 11.44
C ILE A 39 -11.20 -12.03 11.59
N TYR A 40 -11.06 -13.23 11.04
CA TYR A 40 -9.82 -14.04 11.11
C TYR A 40 -8.61 -13.38 10.38
N PHE A 41 -8.80 -12.24 9.72
CA PHE A 41 -7.81 -11.53 8.93
C PHE A 41 -7.58 -10.11 9.46
N HIS A 42 -6.31 -9.76 9.68
CA HIS A 42 -5.89 -8.43 10.11
C HIS A 42 -6.19 -7.39 9.00
N PRO A 43 -6.82 -6.23 9.26
CA PRO A 43 -7.11 -5.23 8.23
C PRO A 43 -5.88 -4.72 7.48
N LEU A 44 -4.72 -4.74 8.15
CA LEU A 44 -3.42 -4.44 7.54
C LEU A 44 -3.06 -5.41 6.39
N PHE A 45 -3.58 -6.65 6.40
CA PHE A 45 -3.40 -7.61 5.32
C PHE A 45 -4.12 -7.17 4.04
N VAL A 46 -5.34 -6.62 4.16
CA VAL A 46 -6.08 -6.05 3.03
C VAL A 46 -5.32 -4.86 2.45
N LEU A 47 -4.78 -4.00 3.32
CA LEU A 47 -3.97 -2.87 2.91
C LEU A 47 -2.68 -3.32 2.22
N LEU A 48 -2.02 -4.38 2.71
CA LEU A 48 -0.82 -4.95 2.09
C LEU A 48 -1.12 -5.44 0.66
N VAL A 49 -2.20 -6.21 0.47
CA VAL A 49 -2.61 -6.69 -0.86
C VAL A 49 -2.89 -5.52 -1.80
N LEU A 50 -3.62 -4.51 -1.35
CA LEU A 50 -3.89 -3.30 -2.15
C LEU A 50 -2.59 -2.59 -2.54
N THR A 51 -1.66 -2.46 -1.60
CA THR A 51 -0.37 -1.80 -1.82
C THR A 51 0.48 -2.57 -2.83
N LEU A 52 0.50 -3.91 -2.75
CA LEU A 52 1.19 -4.79 -3.71
C LEU A 52 0.61 -4.69 -5.11
N VAL A 53 -0.73 -4.73 -5.25
CA VAL A 53 -1.38 -4.53 -6.55
C VAL A 53 -0.98 -3.18 -7.14
N THR A 54 -1.01 -2.13 -6.32
CA THR A 54 -0.63 -0.78 -6.75
C THR A 54 0.83 -0.70 -7.18
N PHE A 55 1.73 -1.40 -6.48
CA PHE A 55 3.15 -1.52 -6.83
C PHE A 55 3.34 -2.16 -8.22
N PHE A 56 2.73 -3.33 -8.46
CA PHE A 56 2.85 -4.01 -9.75
C PHE A 56 2.27 -3.19 -10.91
N VAL A 57 1.12 -2.55 -10.71
CA VAL A 57 0.53 -1.66 -11.72
C VAL A 57 1.45 -0.44 -11.97
N GLY A 58 2.05 0.11 -10.91
CA GLY A 58 3.06 1.17 -11.02
C GLY A 58 4.27 0.76 -11.85
N MET A 59 4.79 -0.46 -11.65
CA MET A 59 5.89 -1.02 -12.46
C MET A 59 5.51 -1.20 -13.93
N ILE A 60 4.28 -1.66 -14.22
CA ILE A 60 3.80 -1.80 -15.61
C ILE A 60 3.70 -0.42 -16.29
N GLY A 61 3.29 0.61 -15.53
CA GLY A 61 3.25 2.00 -15.98
C GLY A 61 4.61 2.59 -16.37
N PHE A 62 5.71 1.97 -15.93
CA PHE A 62 7.09 2.41 -16.19
C PHE A 62 7.56 2.14 -17.63
N SER A 63 6.98 1.13 -18.31
CA SER A 63 7.45 0.66 -19.62
C SER A 63 7.09 1.63 -20.76
N LYS A 64 8.10 2.34 -21.30
CA LYS A 64 8.06 3.34 -22.41
C LYS A 64 7.59 4.75 -22.00
N ILE A 65 8.21 5.33 -20.96
CA ILE A 65 7.98 6.74 -20.62
C ILE A 65 9.00 7.63 -21.35
N ASN A 66 8.50 8.48 -22.26
CA ASN A 66 9.33 9.51 -22.92
C ASN A 66 9.31 10.87 -22.18
N ASN A 67 8.50 11.00 -21.12
CA ASN A 67 8.28 12.26 -20.41
C ASN A 67 8.87 12.23 -19.00
N TRP A 68 9.82 13.13 -18.71
CA TRP A 68 10.47 13.24 -17.38
C TRP A 68 9.47 13.34 -16.22
N LYS A 69 8.40 14.15 -16.37
CA LYS A 69 7.36 14.30 -15.33
C LYS A 69 6.61 12.99 -15.05
N ALA A 70 6.36 12.17 -16.08
CA ALA A 70 5.68 10.89 -15.91
C ALA A 70 6.62 9.83 -15.31
N MET A 71 7.91 9.91 -15.62
CA MET A 71 8.93 9.04 -15.05
C MET A 71 9.06 9.31 -13.55
N LEU A 72 9.16 10.58 -13.15
CA LEU A 72 9.26 10.98 -11.75
C LEU A 72 8.04 10.51 -10.93
N ARG A 73 6.82 10.67 -11.47
CA ARG A 73 5.61 10.14 -10.82
C ARG A 73 5.68 8.64 -10.61
N SER A 74 6.10 7.89 -11.63
CA SER A 74 6.20 6.43 -11.55
C SER A 74 7.24 5.98 -10.52
N ILE A 75 8.41 6.63 -10.48
CA ILE A 75 9.45 6.36 -9.48
C ILE A 75 8.90 6.57 -8.07
N ILE A 76 8.21 7.69 -7.84
CA ILE A 76 7.60 7.99 -6.53
C ILE A 76 6.56 6.93 -6.17
N THR A 77 5.68 6.55 -7.09
CA THR A 77 4.68 5.49 -6.86
C THR A 77 5.32 4.17 -6.46
N VAL A 78 6.31 3.71 -7.22
CA VAL A 78 7.01 2.44 -6.97
C VAL A 78 7.74 2.51 -5.63
N PHE A 79 8.45 3.60 -5.36
CA PHE A 79 9.18 3.78 -4.10
C PHE A 79 8.26 3.82 -2.87
N LEU A 80 7.15 4.57 -2.95
CA LEU A 80 6.16 4.67 -1.87
C LEU A 80 5.48 3.33 -1.61
N THR A 81 4.97 2.68 -2.66
CA THR A 81 4.26 1.40 -2.53
C THR A 81 5.19 0.26 -2.10
N PHE A 82 6.44 0.24 -2.57
CA PHE A 82 7.45 -0.71 -2.10
C PHE A 82 7.76 -0.52 -0.61
N SER A 83 8.08 0.71 -0.20
CA SER A 83 8.42 1.02 1.19
C SER A 83 7.25 0.69 2.13
N LEU A 84 6.03 1.07 1.75
CA LEU A 84 4.82 0.78 2.52
C LEU A 84 4.55 -0.73 2.58
N SER A 85 4.73 -1.46 1.48
CA SER A 85 4.56 -2.91 1.45
C SER A 85 5.55 -3.63 2.36
N VAL A 86 6.83 -3.23 2.35
CA VAL A 86 7.86 -3.81 3.24
C VAL A 86 7.50 -3.53 4.70
N PHE A 87 7.10 -2.30 5.01
CA PHE A 87 6.73 -1.91 6.37
C PHE A 87 5.51 -2.68 6.88
N LEU A 88 4.45 -2.79 6.06
CA LEU A 88 3.25 -3.57 6.38
C LEU A 88 3.56 -5.06 6.57
N ALA A 89 4.42 -5.65 5.74
CA ALA A 89 4.84 -7.03 5.87
C ALA A 89 5.60 -7.28 7.18
N ILE A 90 6.48 -6.37 7.60
CA ILE A 90 7.17 -6.46 8.89
C ILE A 90 6.17 -6.38 10.04
N ILE A 91 5.25 -5.41 10.03
CA ILE A 91 4.24 -5.27 11.09
C ILE A 91 3.40 -6.55 11.22
N LEU A 92 2.93 -7.09 10.10
CA LEU A 92 2.14 -8.32 10.11
C LEU A 92 2.97 -9.52 10.57
N PHE A 93 4.21 -9.67 10.10
CA PHE A 93 5.06 -10.78 10.48
C PHE A 93 5.41 -10.75 11.98
N VAL A 94 5.75 -9.58 12.52
CA VAL A 94 6.00 -9.38 13.95
C VAL A 94 4.70 -9.59 14.74
N GLY A 95 3.58 -9.04 14.28
CA GLY A 95 2.28 -9.17 14.93
C GLY A 95 1.79 -10.62 15.04
N TYR A 96 1.92 -11.40 13.96
CA TYR A 96 1.58 -12.84 13.96
C TYR A 96 2.63 -13.70 14.65
N GLY A 97 3.90 -13.32 14.61
CA GLY A 97 5.00 -14.09 15.23
C GLY A 97 5.09 -13.93 16.75
N LEU A 98 4.53 -12.85 17.31
CA LEU A 98 4.48 -12.58 18.76
C LEU A 98 3.11 -12.84 19.40
N SER A 99 2.07 -13.21 18.63
CA SER A 99 0.76 -13.62 19.17
C SER A 99 0.70 -15.09 19.51
#